data_AF-A0A442XFX5-F1
#
_entry.id   AF-A0A442XFX5-F1
#
_cell.length_a   1.000
_cell.length_b   1.000
_cell.length_c   1.000
_cell.angle_alpha   90.00
_cell.angle_beta   90.00
_cell.angle_gamma   90.00
#
_symmetry.space_group_name_H-M   'P 1'
#
loop_
_entity.id
_entity.type
_entity.pdbx_description
1 polymer ?
#
loop_
_entity_poly.entity_id
_entity_poly.type
_entity_poly.pdbx_seq_one_letter_code
_entity_poly.pdbx_strand_id
1 'polypeptide(L)'
;MRWNLVVLASCLAIAGCVGTSIAERQDANVQSSLQYDSVPCDQLLAQRNRLAQQYRLPPDAKPSFSDPGVGLGPFTPDARSKAQRDVEQASGRIDAMNRSIARRECGKPG
;
A
#
# COMPACT_ATOMS: atom_id res chain seq x y z
N MET A 1 26.58 15.69 -34.58
CA MET A 1 25.79 16.57 -33.68
C MET A 1 24.33 16.13 -33.46
N ARG A 2 23.63 15.48 -34.40
CA ARG A 2 22.21 15.06 -34.22
C ARG A 2 21.98 13.87 -33.27
N TRP A 3 23.01 13.06 -33.01
CA TRP A 3 22.88 11.84 -32.19
C TRP A 3 22.75 12.14 -30.69
N ASN A 4 23.44 13.18 -30.20
CA ASN A 4 23.38 13.58 -28.79
C ASN A 4 21.98 14.08 -28.38
N LEU A 5 21.24 14.70 -29.32
CA LEU A 5 19.86 15.14 -29.09
C LEU A 5 18.88 13.96 -28.99
N VAL A 6 19.11 12.87 -29.74
CA VAL A 6 18.30 11.65 -29.65
C VAL A 6 18.51 10.96 -28.30
N VAL A 7 19.76 10.87 -27.83
CA VAL A 7 20.09 10.28 -26.52
C VAL A 7 19.49 11.10 -25.36
N LEU A 8 19.58 12.43 -25.42
CA LEU A 8 18.97 13.33 -24.42
C LEU A 8 17.44 13.22 -24.39
N ALA A 9 16.78 13.14 -25.55
CA ALA A 9 15.33 12.96 -25.64
C ALA A 9 14.89 11.60 -25.09
N SER A 10 15.67 10.54 -25.30
CA SER A 10 15.38 9.22 -24.73
C SER A 10 15.54 9.16 -23.20
N CYS A 11 16.50 9.87 -22.61
CA CYS A 11 16.68 9.90 -21.15
C CYS A 11 15.53 10.61 -20.41
N LEU A 12 14.95 11.66 -21.00
CA LEU A 12 13.80 12.38 -20.43
C LEU A 12 12.53 11.53 -20.38
N ALA A 13 12.34 10.60 -21.34
CA ALA A 13 11.18 9.71 -21.36
C ALA A 13 11.21 8.65 -20.24
N ILE A 14 12.38 8.28 -19.73
CA ILE A 14 12.52 7.25 -18.69
C ILE A 14 12.24 7.83 -17.28
N ALA A 15 12.43 9.14 -17.09
CA ALA A 15 12.19 9.80 -15.81
C ALA A 15 10.69 10.01 -15.48
N GLY A 16 9.79 9.86 -16.45
CA GLY A 16 8.36 10.19 -16.30
C GLY A 16 7.45 9.06 -15.80
N CYS A 17 7.95 7.84 -15.62
CA CYS A 17 7.09 6.67 -15.28
C CYS A 17 7.41 6.01 -13.94
N VAL A 18 8.24 6.63 -13.10
CA VAL A 18 8.51 6.09 -11.76
C VAL A 18 7.60 6.83 -10.78
N GLY A 19 6.51 6.19 -10.37
CA GLY A 19 5.60 6.73 -9.35
C GLY A 19 6.31 6.90 -8.01
N THR A 20 6.84 8.10 -7.78
CA THR A 20 7.57 8.49 -6.56
C THR A 20 6.75 9.39 -5.64
N SER A 21 5.54 9.75 -6.06
CA SER A 21 4.71 10.64 -5.28
C SER A 21 4.13 9.96 -4.06
N ILE A 22 3.93 10.73 -2.99
CA ILE A 22 3.34 10.20 -1.75
C ILE A 22 1.91 9.68 -1.98
N ALA A 23 1.14 10.35 -2.84
CA ALA A 23 -0.23 9.99 -3.19
C ALA A 23 -0.28 8.59 -3.84
N GLU A 24 0.48 8.37 -4.91
CA GLU A 24 0.54 7.07 -5.60
C GLU A 24 1.02 5.96 -4.65
N ARG A 25 1.98 6.26 -3.78
CA ARG A 25 2.52 5.28 -2.80
C ARG A 25 1.51 4.91 -1.72
N GLN A 26 0.64 5.83 -1.32
CA GLN A 26 -0.43 5.55 -0.35
C GLN A 26 -1.60 4.81 -1.00
N ASP A 27 -1.95 5.16 -2.23
CA ASP A 27 -2.94 4.41 -3.01
C ASP A 27 -2.49 2.95 -3.22
N ALA A 28 -1.21 2.72 -3.46
CA ALA A 28 -0.65 1.37 -3.56
C ALA A 28 -0.76 0.55 -2.27
N ASN A 29 -0.93 1.18 -1.09
CA ASN A 29 -1.18 0.46 0.15
C ASN A 29 -2.63 -0.04 0.25
N VAL A 30 -3.56 0.52 -0.52
CA VAL A 30 -4.94 0.05 -0.61
C VAL A 30 -4.98 -1.25 -1.41
N GLN A 31 -4.93 -2.38 -0.72
CA GLN A 31 -4.87 -3.70 -1.36
C GLN A 31 -6.25 -4.32 -1.57
N SER A 32 -6.42 -5.03 -2.68
CA SER A 32 -7.64 -5.82 -2.90
C SER A 32 -7.79 -6.87 -1.81
N SER A 33 -9.02 -7.01 -1.30
CA SER A 33 -9.34 -8.04 -0.32
C SER A 33 -9.62 -9.41 -0.95
N LEU A 34 -9.88 -9.45 -2.26
CA LEU A 34 -10.25 -10.69 -2.98
C LEU A 34 -9.13 -11.74 -2.95
N GLN A 35 -7.87 -11.29 -2.91
CA GLN A 35 -6.71 -12.18 -2.81
C GLN A 35 -6.68 -13.01 -1.52
N TYR A 36 -7.44 -12.61 -0.49
CA TYR A 36 -7.53 -13.31 0.78
C TYR A 36 -8.76 -14.22 0.89
N ASP A 37 -9.67 -14.18 -0.09
CA ASP A 37 -10.92 -14.94 -0.04
C ASP A 37 -10.72 -16.45 -0.19
N SER A 38 -9.62 -16.87 -0.83
CA SER A 38 -9.21 -18.28 -0.92
C SER A 38 -8.48 -18.80 0.32
N VAL A 39 -8.06 -17.91 1.24
CA VAL A 39 -7.33 -18.31 2.46
C VAL A 39 -8.31 -18.87 3.50
N PRO A 40 -8.05 -20.02 4.14
CA PRO A 40 -8.89 -20.54 5.22
C PRO A 40 -9.05 -19.54 6.37
N CYS A 41 -10.25 -19.42 6.95
CA CYS A 41 -10.57 -18.39 7.95
C CYS A 41 -9.61 -18.39 9.16
N ASP A 42 -9.32 -19.57 9.73
CA ASP A 42 -8.41 -19.67 10.89
C ASP A 42 -7.00 -19.19 10.55
N GLN A 43 -6.52 -19.56 9.35
CA GLN A 43 -5.22 -19.14 8.86
C GLN A 43 -5.21 -17.62 8.61
N LEU A 44 -6.28 -17.07 8.04
CA LEU A 44 -6.40 -15.64 7.75
C LEU A 44 -6.41 -14.80 9.04
N LEU A 45 -7.16 -15.23 10.05
CA LEU A 45 -7.20 -14.59 11.38
C LEU A 45 -5.81 -14.62 12.04
N ALA A 46 -5.13 -15.77 12.00
CA ALA A 46 -3.78 -15.92 12.56
C ALA A 46 -2.74 -15.06 11.81
N GLN A 47 -2.81 -15.02 10.47
CA GLN A 47 -1.93 -14.19 9.65
C GLN A 47 -2.12 -12.70 9.96
N ARG A 48 -3.37 -12.23 10.03
CA ARG A 48 -3.71 -10.84 10.39
C ARG A 48 -3.17 -10.48 11.78
N ASN A 49 -3.39 -11.35 12.78
CA ASN A 49 -2.93 -11.11 14.15
C ASN A 49 -1.40 -11.06 14.24
N ARG A 50 -0.71 -11.99 13.57
CA ARG A 50 0.76 -12.02 13.53
C ARG A 50 1.31 -10.76 12.87
N LEU A 51 0.71 -10.32 11.77
CA LEU A 51 1.14 -9.11 11.06
C LEU A 51 0.93 -7.85 11.91
N ALA A 52 -0.24 -7.74 12.58
CA ALA A 52 -0.53 -6.67 13.52
C ALA A 52 0.51 -6.63 14.66
N GLN A 53 0.83 -7.78 15.25
CA GLN A 53 1.82 -7.88 16.32
C GLN A 53 3.24 -7.49 15.83
N GLN A 54 3.66 -7.99 14.65
CA GLN A 54 4.97 -7.73 14.09
C GLN A 54 5.25 -6.23 13.92
N TYR A 55 4.25 -5.48 13.45
CA TYR A 55 4.35 -4.04 13.22
C TYR A 55 3.82 -3.19 14.38
N ARG A 56 3.41 -3.81 15.49
CA ARG A 56 2.77 -3.15 16.65
C ARG A 56 1.57 -2.29 16.25
N LEU A 57 0.79 -2.80 15.29
CA LEU A 57 -0.42 -2.17 14.78
C LEU A 57 -1.65 -2.75 15.47
N PRO A 58 -2.75 -1.98 15.57
CA PRO A 58 -4.01 -2.54 16.02
C PRO A 58 -4.56 -3.55 14.98
N PRO A 59 -5.32 -4.58 15.39
CA PRO A 59 -5.85 -5.60 14.48
C PRO A 59 -6.84 -5.05 13.43
N ASP A 60 -7.38 -3.85 13.62
CA ASP A 60 -8.28 -3.12 12.72
C ASP A 60 -7.59 -1.94 12.00
N ALA A 61 -6.25 -1.94 11.97
CA ALA A 61 -5.47 -0.90 11.30
C ALA A 61 -5.91 -0.68 9.86
N LYS A 62 -5.99 0.60 9.47
CA LYS A 62 -6.32 1.05 8.12
C LYS A 62 -5.12 1.76 7.46
N PRO A 63 -5.00 1.71 6.13
CA PRO A 63 -4.02 2.54 5.42
C PRO A 63 -4.30 4.04 5.68
N SER A 64 -3.21 4.80 5.83
CA SER A 64 -3.24 6.24 6.04
C SER A 64 -3.03 7.00 4.74
N PHE A 65 -3.66 8.16 4.63
CA PHE A 65 -3.47 9.09 3.53
C PHE A 65 -2.96 10.41 4.11
N SER A 66 -1.88 10.93 3.54
CA SER A 66 -1.42 12.28 3.83
C SER A 66 -2.16 13.25 2.94
N ASP A 67 -2.60 14.37 3.51
CA ASP A 67 -3.02 15.53 2.74
C ASP A 67 -1.74 16.27 2.28
N PRO A 68 -1.39 16.22 0.98
CA PRO A 68 -0.15 16.82 0.50
C PRO A 68 -0.20 18.36 0.47
N GLY A 69 -1.33 18.98 0.83
CA GLY A 69 -1.52 20.42 0.70
C GLY A 69 -1.72 20.82 -0.77
N VAL A 70 -2.77 21.61 -1.02
CA VAL A 70 -3.13 22.28 -2.30
C VAL A 70 -2.68 21.56 -3.59
N GLY A 71 -3.34 20.44 -3.94
CA GLY A 71 -3.37 19.92 -5.32
C GLY A 71 -2.05 19.41 -5.92
N LEU A 72 -0.96 19.37 -5.16
CA LEU A 72 0.35 18.90 -5.64
C LEU A 72 0.61 17.42 -5.33
N GLY A 73 -0.38 16.67 -4.84
CA GLY A 73 -0.22 15.27 -4.41
C GLY A 73 0.54 14.33 -5.35
N PRO A 74 0.24 14.33 -6.66
CA PRO A 74 0.98 13.54 -7.65
C PRO A 74 2.43 13.99 -7.90
N PHE A 75 2.82 15.16 -7.39
CA PHE A 75 4.14 15.76 -7.57
C PHE A 75 4.93 15.87 -6.26
N THR A 76 4.27 15.69 -5.11
CA THR A 76 4.92 15.72 -3.79
C THR A 76 5.72 14.43 -3.58
N PRO A 77 7.06 14.51 -3.42
CA PRO A 77 7.88 13.32 -3.24
C PRO A 77 7.57 12.62 -1.91
N ASP A 78 7.60 11.29 -1.92
CA ASP A 78 7.46 10.49 -0.70
C ASP A 78 8.70 10.60 0.19
N ALA A 79 8.67 11.51 1.16
CA ALA A 79 9.74 11.75 2.13
C ALA A 79 9.74 10.77 3.32
N ARG A 80 8.83 9.79 3.36
CA ARG A 80 8.71 8.86 4.49
C ARG A 80 9.91 7.93 4.59
N SER A 81 10.27 7.58 5.82
CA SER A 81 11.32 6.58 6.06
C SER A 81 10.88 5.20 5.54
N LYS A 82 11.84 4.28 5.34
CA LYS A 82 11.51 2.90 4.98
C LYS A 82 10.62 2.24 6.03
N ALA A 83 10.92 2.46 7.32
CA ALA A 83 10.15 1.89 8.42
C ALA A 83 8.69 2.38 8.39
N GLN A 84 8.46 3.68 8.15
CA GLN A 84 7.10 4.23 8.02
C GLN A 84 6.35 3.60 6.85
N ARG A 85 7.01 3.48 5.68
CA ARG A 85 6.41 2.82 4.51
C ARG A 85 6.06 1.36 4.76
N ASP A 86 6.92 0.62 5.45
CA ASP A 86 6.68 -0.80 5.77
C ASP A 86 5.48 -0.93 6.75
N VAL A 87 5.34 -0.03 7.72
CA VAL A 87 4.20 0.03 8.64
C VAL A 87 2.88 0.34 7.90
N GLU A 88 2.88 1.33 7.01
CA GLU A 88 1.67 1.67 6.23
C GLU A 88 1.29 0.60 5.21
N GLN A 89 2.28 -0.10 4.63
CA GLN A 89 1.99 -1.26 3.80
C GLN A 89 1.37 -2.40 4.63
N ALA A 90 1.83 -2.60 5.87
CA ALA A 90 1.26 -3.59 6.77
C ALA A 90 -0.18 -3.25 7.16
N SER A 91 -0.50 -1.98 7.45
CA SER A 91 -1.89 -1.57 7.73
C SER A 91 -2.80 -1.78 6.52
N GLY A 92 -2.33 -1.52 5.30
CA GLY A 92 -3.04 -1.84 4.07
C GLY A 92 -3.37 -3.33 3.90
N ARG A 93 -2.43 -4.22 4.26
CA ARG A 93 -2.66 -5.67 4.26
C ARG A 93 -3.67 -6.08 5.33
N ILE A 94 -3.55 -5.55 6.54
CA ILE A 94 -4.47 -5.82 7.66
C ILE A 94 -5.90 -5.43 7.27
N ASP A 95 -6.10 -4.23 6.71
CA ASP A 95 -7.41 -3.77 6.25
C ASP A 95 -7.99 -4.68 5.15
N ALA A 96 -7.17 -5.07 4.18
CA ALA A 96 -7.59 -5.99 3.12
C ALA A 96 -7.99 -7.38 3.67
N MET A 97 -7.24 -7.93 4.62
CA MET A 97 -7.59 -9.18 5.32
C MET A 97 -8.90 -9.02 6.11
N ASN A 98 -9.06 -7.92 6.85
CA ASN A 98 -10.26 -7.64 7.64
C ASN A 98 -11.52 -7.54 6.78
N ARG A 99 -11.42 -6.94 5.58
CA ARG A 99 -12.54 -6.91 4.64
C ARG A 99 -12.94 -8.30 4.14
N SER A 100 -11.98 -9.19 3.91
CA SER A 100 -12.27 -10.60 3.56
C SER A 100 -12.91 -11.34 4.74
N ILE A 101 -12.33 -11.21 5.94
CA ILE A 101 -12.87 -11.75 7.21
C ILE A 101 -14.32 -11.30 7.42
N ALA A 102 -14.60 -10.00 7.27
CA ALA A 102 -15.93 -9.43 7.48
C ALA A 102 -16.95 -9.95 6.47
N ARG A 103 -16.59 -10.01 5.18
CA ARG A 103 -17.49 -10.54 4.13
C ARG A 103 -17.80 -12.02 4.31
N ARG A 104 -16.81 -12.81 4.72
CA ARG A 104 -16.92 -14.26 4.89
C ARG A 104 -17.37 -14.67 6.29
N GLU A 105 -17.61 -13.68 7.15
CA GLU A 105 -18.01 -13.86 8.54
C GLU A 105 -17.08 -14.77 9.36
N CYS A 106 -15.79 -14.76 9.03
CA CYS A 106 -14.80 -15.60 9.71
C CYS A 106 -14.76 -15.29 11.22
N GLY A 107 -14.80 -16.34 12.05
CA GLY A 107 -14.71 -16.22 13.51
C GLY A 107 -16.02 -15.93 14.23
N LYS A 108 -17.15 -15.86 13.52
CA LYS A 108 -18.47 -15.90 14.16
C LYS A 108 -18.83 -17.35 14.53
N PRO A 109 -19.43 -17.61 15.71
CA PRO A 109 -20.09 -18.88 15.96
C PRO A 109 -21.25 -19.01 14.97
N GLY A 110 -21.27 -20.11 14.22
CA GLY A 110 -22.37 -20.45 13.30
C GLY A 110 -23.63 -20.89 14.03
#